data_AF-K9ZQ76-F1
#
_entry.id   AF-K9ZQ76-F1
#
_cell.length_a   1.000
_cell.length_b   1.000
_cell.length_c   1.000
_cell.angle_alpha   90.00
_cell.angle_beta   90.00
_cell.angle_gamma   90.00
#
_symmetry.space_group_name_H-M   'P 1'
#
loop_
_entity.id
_entity.type
_entity.pdbx_description
1 polymer ?
#
loop_
_entity_poly.entity_id
_entity_poly.type
_entity_poly.pdbx_seq_one_letter_code
_entity_poly.pdbx_strand_id
1 'polypeptide(L)' 'MSETATQVPITTIVPMLTAISDRNWQQFKNLEADFVSQYGVDVWEEVFNFRLKPALDKDSDRWLLIQWCSQGIKSIKNVA' A
#
# COMPACT_ATOMS: atom_id res chain seq x y z
N MET A 1 14.03 9.59 -0.10
CA MET A 1 12.96 10.26 -0.85
C MET A 1 13.58 11.09 -1.95
N SER A 2 13.43 10.61 -3.16
CA SER A 2 13.65 11.31 -4.41
C SER A 2 12.79 12.57 -4.50
N GLU A 3 13.26 13.53 -5.32
CA GLU A 3 12.51 14.74 -5.64
C GLU A 3 11.15 14.41 -6.27
N THR A 4 11.08 13.38 -7.11
CA THR A 4 9.81 12.91 -7.69
C THR A 4 8.83 12.46 -6.61
N ALA A 5 9.28 11.69 -5.61
CA ALA A 5 8.41 11.18 -4.54
C ALA A 5 7.89 12.29 -3.59
N THR A 6 8.65 13.36 -3.39
CA THR A 6 8.20 14.52 -2.60
C THR A 6 7.19 15.37 -3.37
N GLN A 7 7.30 15.40 -4.71
CA GLN A 7 6.39 16.14 -5.60
C GLN A 7 5.07 15.41 -5.89
N VAL A 8 4.94 14.13 -5.53
CA VAL A 8 3.67 13.39 -5.68
C VAL A 8 2.54 14.14 -4.96
N PRO A 9 1.46 14.53 -5.66
CA PRO A 9 0.36 15.26 -5.05
C PRO A 9 -0.33 14.46 -3.95
N ILE A 10 -0.77 15.13 -2.89
CA ILE A 10 -1.52 14.47 -1.81
C ILE A 10 -2.84 13.88 -2.30
N THR A 11 -3.43 14.46 -3.35
CA THR A 11 -4.64 13.96 -4.02
C THR A 11 -4.45 12.59 -4.66
N THR A 12 -3.20 12.17 -4.92
CA THR A 12 -2.88 10.82 -5.40
C THR A 12 -2.84 9.82 -4.24
N ILE A 13 -2.52 10.26 -3.02
CA ILE A 13 -2.35 9.39 -1.84
C ILE A 13 -3.67 9.23 -1.06
N VAL A 14 -4.48 10.28 -0.97
CA VAL A 14 -5.77 10.27 -0.24
C VAL A 14 -6.67 9.10 -0.64
N PRO A 15 -6.88 8.79 -1.93
CA PRO A 15 -7.70 7.64 -2.34
C PRO A 15 -7.17 6.30 -1.81
N MET A 16 -5.86 6.14 -1.67
CA MET A 16 -5.26 4.92 -1.11
C MET A 16 -5.55 4.81 0.39
N LEU A 17 -5.43 5.93 1.12
CA LEU A 17 -5.78 5.99 2.54
C LEU A 17 -7.28 5.68 2.75
N THR A 18 -8.15 6.21 1.88
CA THR A 18 -9.59 5.89 1.90
C THR A 18 -9.82 4.40 1.65
N ALA A 19 -9.20 3.81 0.62
CA ALA A 19 -9.35 2.37 0.35
C ALA A 19 -8.89 1.49 1.52
N ILE A 20 -7.82 1.88 2.21
CA ILE A 20 -7.36 1.20 3.43
C ILE A 20 -8.38 1.35 4.55
N SER A 21 -8.88 2.57 4.78
CA SER A 21 -9.90 2.86 5.81
C SER A 21 -11.18 2.04 5.58
N ASP A 22 -11.61 1.92 4.33
CA ASP A 22 -12.79 1.15 3.91
C ASP A 22 -12.53 -0.37 3.87
N ARG A 23 -11.32 -0.82 4.20
CA ARG A 23 -10.88 -2.23 4.13
C ARG A 23 -11.09 -2.82 2.73
N ASN A 24 -10.97 -1.99 1.69
CA ASN A 24 -11.18 -2.36 0.30
C ASN A 24 -9.85 -2.72 -0.38
N TRP A 25 -9.45 -3.97 -0.22
CA TRP A 25 -8.19 -4.49 -0.75
C TRP A 25 -8.07 -4.36 -2.28
N GLN A 26 -9.15 -4.67 -3.00
CA GLN A 26 -9.14 -4.60 -4.46
C GLN A 26 -8.93 -3.18 -4.96
N GLN A 27 -9.61 -2.20 -4.35
CA GLN A 27 -9.43 -0.80 -4.71
C GLN A 27 -8.02 -0.31 -4.41
N PHE A 28 -7.45 -0.70 -3.25
CA PHE A 28 -6.07 -0.37 -2.92
C PHE A 28 -5.09 -0.92 -3.98
N LYS A 29 -5.25 -2.17 -4.41
CA LYS A 29 -4.41 -2.78 -5.47
C LYS A 29 -4.54 -2.10 -6.83
N ASN A 30 -5.74 -1.66 -7.19
CA ASN A 30 -5.94 -0.91 -8.43
C ASN A 30 -5.21 0.44 -8.37
N LEU A 31 -5.36 1.17 -7.26
CA LEU A 31 -4.69 2.45 -7.06
C LEU A 31 -3.15 2.31 -7.01
N GLU A 32 -2.64 1.24 -6.40
CA GLU A 32 -1.21 0.91 -6.42
C GLU A 32 -0.71 0.66 -7.85
N ALA A 33 -1.45 -0.12 -8.65
CA ALA A 33 -1.07 -0.40 -10.04
C ALA A 33 -1.06 0.86 -10.90
N ASP A 34 -2.10 1.71 -10.78
CA ASP A 34 -2.19 2.99 -11.49
C ASP A 34 -1.03 3.92 -11.09
N PHE A 35 -0.72 3.97 -9.79
CA PHE A 35 0.39 4.75 -9.27
C PHE A 35 1.74 4.29 -9.84
N VAL A 36 2.02 2.98 -9.78
CA VAL A 36 3.27 2.40 -10.28
C VAL A 36 3.38 2.60 -11.79
N SER A 37 2.27 2.51 -12.54
CA SER A 37 2.27 2.80 -13.97
C SER A 37 2.62 4.25 -14.28
N GLN A 38 2.27 5.20 -13.40
CA GLN A 38 2.49 6.63 -13.62
C GLN A 38 3.88 7.10 -13.14
N TYR A 39 4.33 6.61 -11.98
CA TYR A 39 5.51 7.14 -11.28
C TYR A 39 6.66 6.13 -11.18
N GLY A 40 6.41 4.85 -11.45
CA GLY A 40 7.38 3.77 -11.28
C GLY A 40 7.40 3.17 -9.88
N VAL A 41 7.97 1.97 -9.78
CA VAL A 41 8.02 1.19 -8.52
C VAL A 41 8.92 1.85 -7.48
N ASP A 42 10.04 2.45 -7.89
CA ASP A 42 10.98 3.10 -6.96
C ASP A 42 10.32 4.28 -6.22
N VAL A 43 9.49 5.06 -6.94
CA VAL A 43 8.74 6.18 -6.35
C VAL A 43 7.62 5.66 -5.45
N TRP A 44 6.99 4.55 -5.82
CA TRP A 44 5.98 3.89 -4.99
C TRP A 44 6.55 3.47 -3.64
N GLU A 45 7.70 2.80 -3.62
CA GLU A 45 8.35 2.35 -2.37
C GLU A 45 8.63 3.52 -1.42
N GLU A 46 9.12 4.64 -1.95
CA GLU A 46 9.37 5.84 -1.15
C GLU A 46 8.08 6.49 -0.63
N VAL A 47 7.07 6.67 -1.48
CA VAL A 47 5.78 7.25 -1.06
C VAL A 47 5.09 6.34 -0.05
N PHE A 48 5.14 5.02 -0.25
CA PHE A 48 4.60 4.05 0.68
C PHE A 48 5.28 4.18 2.04
N ASN A 49 6.62 4.09 2.09
CA ASN A 49 7.37 4.05 3.34
C ASN A 49 7.33 5.37 4.13
N PHE A 50 7.35 6.51 3.44
CA PHE A 50 7.53 7.81 4.11
C PHE A 50 6.27 8.67 4.18
N ARG A 51 5.22 8.36 3.42
CA ARG A 51 3.99 9.19 3.39
C ARG A 51 2.74 8.40 3.70
N LEU A 52 2.59 7.21 3.14
CA LEU A 52 1.39 6.41 3.32
C LEU A 52 1.42 5.63 4.64
N LYS A 53 2.45 4.78 4.83
CA LYS A 53 2.58 3.94 6.03
C LYS A 53 2.60 4.75 7.34
N PRO A 54 3.32 5.89 7.45
CA PRO A 54 3.32 6.69 8.68
C PRO A 54 1.98 7.37 8.99
N ALA A 55 1.09 7.51 8.00
CA ALA A 55 -0.24 8.10 8.18
C ALA A 55 -1.28 7.07 8.66
N LEU A 56 -0.95 5.78 8.71
CA LEU A 56 -1.87 4.74 9.14
C LEU A 56 -1.91 4.64 10.66
N ASP A 57 -3.12 4.53 11.21
CA ASP A 57 -3.31 4.05 12.57
C ASP A 57 -2.91 2.56 12.68
N LYS A 58 -2.75 2.07 13.92
CA LYS A 58 -2.31 0.69 14.18
C LYS A 58 -3.23 -0.39 13.60
N ASP A 59 -4.54 -0.14 13.55
CA ASP A 59 -5.51 -1.10 13.03
C ASP A 59 -5.44 -1.17 11.50
N SER A 60 -5.37 0.00 10.85
CA SER A 60 -5.22 0.13 9.41
C SER A 60 -3.88 -0.46 8.90
N ASP A 61 -2.77 -0.20 9.60
CA ASP A 61 -1.45 -0.79 9.28
C ASP A 61 -1.48 -2.32 9.43
N ARG A 62 -2.09 -2.83 10.52
CA ARG A 62 -2.24 -4.27 10.75
C ARG A 62 -3.09 -4.92 9.66
N TRP A 63 -4.22 -4.32 9.29
CA TRP A 63 -5.07 -4.85 8.24
C TRP A 63 -4.31 -4.97 6.92
N LEU A 64 -3.56 -3.94 6.54
CA LEU A 64 -2.77 -3.95 5.31
C LEU A 64 -1.72 -5.06 5.32
N LEU A 65 -1.02 -5.23 6.45
CA LEU A 65 -0.05 -6.32 6.63
C LEU A 65 -0.71 -7.70 6.51
N ILE A 66 -1.90 -7.88 7.08
CA ILE A 66 -2.68 -9.12 6.93
C ILE A 66 -3.02 -9.38 5.45
N GLN A 67 -3.45 -8.38 4.69
CA GLN A 67 -3.75 -8.57 3.27
C GLN A 67 -2.50 -9.04 2.49
N TRP A 68 -1.36 -8.40 2.73
CA TRP A 68 -0.10 -8.81 2.11
C TRP A 68 0.35 -10.22 2.50
N CYS A 69 0.27 -10.57 3.79
CA CYS A 69 0.71 -11.88 4.26
C CYS A 69 -0.28 -13.01 3.93
N SER A 70 -1.59 -12.73 3.94
CA SER A 70 -2.65 -13.74 3.68
C SER A 70 -2.69 -14.18 2.22
N GLN A 71 -2.23 -13.35 1.29
CA GLN A 71 -2.03 -13.75 -0.10
C GLN A 71 -0.66 -14.43 -0.33
N GLY A 72 0.24 -14.41 0.66
CA GLY A 72 1.65 -14.82 0.56
C GLY A 72 2.06 -16.12 1.28
N ILE A 73 1.23 -16.74 2.14
CA ILE A 73 1.54 -18.06 2.73
C ILE A 73 0.38 -19.04 2.52
N LYS A 74 0.38 -19.69 1.35
CA LYS A 74 -0.43 -20.90 1.05
C LYS A 74 0.31 -22.21 1.35
N SER A 75 1.42 -22.19 2.11
CA SER A 75 2.15 -23.42 2.46
C SER A 75 2.24 -23.63 3.97
N ILE A 76 1.10 -23.81 4.64
CA ILE A 76 1.11 -24.72 5.77
C ILE A 76 1.09 -26.12 5.17
N LYS A 77 2.27 -26.70 4.90
CA LYS A 77 2.35 -28.15 4.73
C LYS A 77 2.07 -28.72 6.12
N ASN A 78 0.92 -29.35 6.30
CA ASN A 78 0.70 -30.22 7.44
C ASN A 78 1.81 -31.27 7.41
N VAL A 79 2.73 -31.18 8.37
CA VAL A 79 3.65 -32.27 8.65
C VAL A 79 2.83 -33.24 9.51
N ALA A 80 2.43 -34.35 8.88
CA ALA A 80 1.78 -35.48 9.54
C ALA A 80 2.79 -36.24 10.42
#